data_AF-A0A2T2QXG2-F1
#
_entry.id   AF-A0A2T2QXG2-F1
#
_cell.length_a   1.000
_cell.length_b   1.000
_cell.length_c   1.000
_cell.angle_alpha   90.00
_cell.angle_beta   90.00
_cell.angle_gamma   90.00
#
_symmetry.space_group_name_H-M   'P 1'
#
loop_
_entity.id
_entity.type
_entity.pdbx_description
1 polymer ?
#
loop_
_entity_poly.entity_id
_entity_poly.type
_entity_poly.pdbx_seq_one_letter_code
_entity_poly.pdbx_strand_id
1 'polypeptide(L)'
;MKHKKPGFTLLEILLVVAAVGLLAAIVFVAINPSEQLGKVRDTERQSEVDTLHDAIRQYNIDNSEWPDEIASMSANSAKEICADGVSDEACINLTDDLTPEYIAEVPSGPNTEGTGSGYVVSKQNTRVRVAARNVEERSKGIAAGYSSNSLLDAHPFATLAYSIRLLRAGHVTETVQSGNTTAGSYLVRIRQDNANNDTADVLPDENGELSMDSTVQNTSNSADGQTLQTWVGGNNAYVTAWYDQSGNQDNGLSSTTGEQPQIIGGGSFITRSSIPQLQFDGTDDYLALEKFYDSADICSMTVSAWASMPDAGGEIGILTFDWSEYFRYEEGYHVQEDKLGFNTNGDTTHAMGSSTAIDDNTRQHVAAVFEESANPDKKVYVNGQSDGSADQHSGCLGKNTRYGSIGISSEMETFDGATPHDHDRYEGTIEQVV
;
A
#
# COMPACT_ATOMS: atom_id res chain seq x y z
N MET A 1 47.14 52.00 -31.78
CA MET A 1 47.73 50.66 -31.98
C MET A 1 46.59 49.64 -32.02
N LYS A 2 46.38 48.93 -33.14
CA LYS A 2 45.35 47.87 -33.24
C LYS A 2 45.94 46.58 -32.66
N HIS A 3 45.47 46.16 -31.49
CA HIS A 3 45.82 44.87 -30.91
C HIS A 3 45.31 43.74 -31.84
N LYS A 4 46.23 42.96 -32.42
CA LYS A 4 45.85 41.70 -33.08
C LYS A 4 45.35 40.76 -31.98
N LYS A 5 44.06 40.45 -31.99
CA LYS A 5 43.50 39.42 -31.11
C LYS A 5 44.20 38.09 -31.47
N PRO A 6 44.84 37.40 -30.52
CA PRO A 6 45.44 36.10 -30.81
C PRO A 6 44.32 35.14 -31.24
N GLY A 7 44.47 34.56 -32.42
CA GLY A 7 43.58 33.48 -32.90
C GLY A 7 43.99 32.16 -32.27
N PHE A 8 43.03 31.24 -32.13
CA PHE A 8 43.30 29.89 -31.64
C PHE A 8 44.37 29.19 -32.49
N THR A 9 45.32 28.57 -31.82
CA THR A 9 46.32 27.73 -32.46
C THR A 9 45.70 26.38 -32.82
N LEU A 10 46.21 25.74 -33.87
CA LEU A 10 45.82 24.38 -34.26
C LEU A 10 46.00 23.38 -33.11
N LEU A 11 47.02 23.59 -32.27
CA LEU A 11 47.29 22.75 -31.11
C LEU A 11 46.19 22.88 -30.03
N GLU A 12 45.72 24.10 -29.75
CA GLU A 12 44.67 24.34 -28.77
C GLU A 12 43.35 23.69 -29.19
N ILE A 13 42.98 23.79 -30.47
CA ILE A 13 41.76 23.14 -30.97
C ILE A 13 41.87 21.61 -30.87
N LEU A 14 43.04 21.04 -31.16
CA LEU A 14 43.26 19.61 -31.06
C LEU A 14 43.13 19.10 -29.61
N LEU A 15 43.70 19.84 -28.66
CA LEU A 15 43.61 19.50 -27.24
C LEU A 15 42.17 19.59 -26.72
N VAL A 16 41.41 20.60 -27.15
CA VAL A 16 40.00 20.76 -26.76
C VAL A 16 39.15 19.61 -27.29
N VAL A 17 39.31 19.23 -28.56
CA VAL A 17 38.54 18.10 -29.13
C VAL A 17 38.91 16.78 -28.45
N ALA A 18 40.20 16.56 -28.14
CA ALA A 18 40.65 15.40 -27.38
C ALA A 18 40.04 15.35 -25.96
N ALA A 19 40.00 16.49 -25.27
CA ALA A 19 39.41 16.59 -23.93
C ALA A 19 37.88 16.39 -23.95
N VAL A 20 37.17 16.98 -24.92
CA VAL A 20 35.72 16.78 -25.08
C VAL A 20 35.40 15.32 -25.41
N GLY A 21 36.18 14.67 -26.28
CA GLY A 21 36.01 13.25 -26.59
C GLY A 21 36.18 12.34 -25.37
N LEU A 22 37.17 12.63 -24.52
CA LEU A 22 37.39 11.90 -23.27
C LEU A 22 36.23 12.10 -22.28
N LEU A 23 35.79 13.34 -22.08
CA LEU A 23 34.67 13.65 -21.18
C LEU A 23 33.37 12.99 -21.66
N ALA A 24 33.09 13.01 -22.96
CA ALA A 24 31.92 12.35 -23.52
C ALA A 24 31.93 10.83 -23.28
N ALA A 25 33.09 10.17 -23.43
CA ALA A 25 33.24 8.75 -23.16
C ALA A 25 32.97 8.40 -21.68
N ILE A 26 33.46 9.21 -20.74
CA ILE A 26 33.22 9.01 -19.30
C ILE A 26 31.73 9.15 -18.97
N VAL A 27 31.09 10.22 -19.47
CA VAL A 27 29.65 10.46 -19.22
C VAL A 27 28.78 9.33 -19.77
N PHE A 28 29.11 8.80 -20.95
CA PHE A 28 28.35 7.71 -21.57
C PHE A 28 28.42 6.41 -20.75
N VAL A 29 29.59 6.10 -20.17
CA VAL A 29 29.77 4.94 -19.28
C VAL A 29 29.06 5.15 -17.94
N ALA A 30 29.03 6.38 -17.42
CA ALA A 30 28.46 6.68 -16.11
C ALA A 30 26.92 6.69 -16.08
N ILE A 31 26.26 7.10 -17.17
CA ILE A 31 24.80 7.29 -17.20
C ILE A 31 24.03 6.03 -17.63
N ASN A 32 24.69 5.07 -18.28
CA ASN A 32 24.06 3.85 -18.83
C ASN A 32 22.66 4.13 -19.40
N PRO A 33 22.54 4.94 -20.47
CA PRO A 33 21.25 5.47 -20.95
C PRO A 33 20.22 4.39 -21.27
N SER A 34 20.65 3.18 -21.63
CA SER A 34 19.77 2.02 -21.80
C SER A 34 19.02 1.63 -20.53
N GLU A 35 19.68 1.67 -19.37
CA GLU A 35 19.10 1.31 -18.08
C GLU A 35 18.09 2.37 -17.61
N GLN A 36 18.42 3.65 -17.77
CA GLN A 36 17.51 4.75 -17.40
C GLN A 36 16.22 4.74 -18.24
N LEU A 37 16.34 4.49 -19.54
CA LEU A 37 15.17 4.35 -20.41
C LEU A 37 14.38 3.07 -20.13
N GLY A 38 15.05 1.98 -19.72
CA GLY A 38 14.41 0.75 -19.29
C GLY A 38 13.52 0.97 -18.07
N LYS A 39 14.03 1.69 -17.06
CA LYS A 39 13.26 2.04 -15.85
C LYS A 39 11.99 2.83 -16.15
N VAL A 40 12.06 3.82 -17.04
CA VAL A 40 10.87 4.61 -17.43
C VAL A 40 9.81 3.72 -18.08
N ARG A 41 10.21 2.83 -19.01
CA ARG A 41 9.29 1.90 -19.65
C ARG A 41 8.72 0.87 -18.68
N ASP A 42 9.50 0.42 -17.72
CA ASP A 42 9.04 -0.49 -16.68
C ASP A 42 8.04 0.21 -15.71
N THR A 43 8.21 1.50 -15.42
CA THR A 43 7.21 2.29 -14.69
C THR A 43 5.90 2.44 -15.48
N GLU A 44 5.99 2.70 -16.78
CA GLU A 44 4.82 2.75 -17.68
C GLU A 44 4.07 1.41 -17.72
N ARG A 45 4.79 0.30 -17.89
CA ARG A 45 4.23 -1.06 -17.83
C ARG A 45 3.51 -1.35 -16.52
N GLN A 46 4.03 -0.89 -15.38
CA GLN A 46 3.38 -1.08 -14.09
C GLN A 46 2.01 -0.39 -14.07
N SER A 47 1.95 0.88 -14.48
CA SER A 47 0.69 1.63 -14.55
C SER A 47 -0.33 0.98 -15.49
N GLU A 48 0.11 0.47 -16.65
CA GLU A 48 -0.75 -0.17 -17.63
C GLU A 48 -1.26 -1.55 -17.15
N VAL A 49 -0.39 -2.32 -16.50
CA VAL A 49 -0.76 -3.61 -15.89
C VAL A 49 -1.82 -3.43 -14.80
N ASP A 50 -1.66 -2.42 -13.95
CA ASP A 50 -2.64 -2.10 -12.90
C ASP A 50 -3.98 -1.68 -13.51
N THR A 51 -3.95 -0.76 -14.49
CA THR A 51 -5.15 -0.29 -15.20
C THR A 51 -5.91 -1.45 -15.86
N LEU A 52 -5.20 -2.34 -16.55
CA LEU A 52 -5.82 -3.47 -17.24
C LEU A 52 -6.36 -4.52 -16.28
N HIS A 53 -5.65 -4.78 -15.18
CA HIS A 53 -6.12 -5.68 -14.13
C HIS A 53 -7.39 -5.13 -13.45
N ASP A 54 -7.42 -3.83 -13.14
CA ASP A 54 -8.57 -3.19 -12.49
C ASP A 54 -9.80 -3.17 -13.39
N ALA A 55 -9.62 -2.96 -14.70
CA ALA A 55 -10.71 -3.06 -15.67
C ALA A 55 -11.29 -4.49 -15.74
N ILE A 56 -10.44 -5.52 -15.80
CA ILE A 56 -10.88 -6.93 -15.78
C ILE A 56 -11.61 -7.27 -14.48
N ARG A 57 -11.11 -6.76 -13.35
CA ARG A 57 -11.74 -6.96 -12.03
C ARG A 57 -13.09 -6.26 -11.94
N GLN A 58 -13.19 -5.03 -12.46
CA GLN A 58 -14.44 -4.28 -12.48
C GLN A 58 -15.50 -4.96 -13.36
N TYR A 59 -15.12 -5.46 -14.54
CA TYR A 59 -16.00 -6.29 -15.36
C TYR A 59 -16.55 -7.49 -14.57
N ASN A 60 -15.69 -8.17 -13.83
CA ASN A 60 -16.10 -9.34 -13.04
C ASN A 60 -17.06 -9.00 -11.90
N ILE A 61 -16.86 -7.86 -11.26
CA ILE A 61 -17.76 -7.36 -10.21
C ILE A 61 -19.16 -7.10 -10.79
N ASP A 62 -19.23 -6.44 -11.95
CA ASP A 62 -20.51 -6.02 -12.51
C ASP A 62 -21.29 -7.17 -13.14
N ASN A 63 -20.59 -8.14 -13.74
CA ASN A 63 -21.19 -9.25 -14.48
C ASN A 63 -21.20 -10.58 -13.72
N SER A 64 -20.51 -10.66 -12.56
CA SER A 64 -20.30 -11.91 -11.80
C SER A 64 -19.63 -13.04 -12.60
N GLU A 65 -18.99 -12.71 -13.73
CA GLU A 65 -18.23 -13.62 -14.57
C GLU A 65 -17.00 -12.91 -15.16
N TRP A 66 -15.95 -13.65 -15.48
CA TRP A 66 -14.77 -13.06 -16.14
C TRP A 66 -15.10 -12.74 -17.61
N PRO A 67 -14.38 -11.81 -18.26
CA PRO A 67 -14.45 -11.62 -19.72
C PRO A 67 -14.43 -12.96 -20.44
N ASP A 68 -15.25 -13.11 -21.49
CA ASP A 68 -15.64 -14.41 -22.07
C ASP A 68 -14.42 -15.27 -22.40
N GLU A 69 -13.42 -14.66 -23.02
CA GLU A 69 -12.20 -15.36 -23.40
C GLU A 69 -11.35 -15.77 -22.17
N ILE A 70 -11.32 -14.99 -21.09
CA ILE A 70 -10.67 -15.36 -19.82
C ILE A 70 -11.47 -16.45 -19.10
N ALA A 71 -12.81 -16.37 -19.11
CA ALA A 71 -13.68 -17.39 -18.55
C ALA A 71 -13.44 -18.75 -19.24
N SER A 72 -13.22 -18.74 -20.55
CA SER A 72 -12.93 -19.94 -21.36
C SER A 72 -11.54 -20.55 -21.15
N MET A 73 -10.60 -19.80 -20.56
CA MET A 73 -9.25 -20.31 -20.28
C MET A 73 -9.28 -21.50 -19.31
N SER A 74 -8.45 -22.51 -19.61
CA SER A 74 -8.19 -23.60 -18.66
C SER A 74 -7.54 -23.04 -17.38
N ALA A 75 -7.90 -23.61 -16.22
CA ALA A 75 -7.21 -23.29 -14.98
C ALA A 75 -5.69 -23.55 -15.10
N ASN A 76 -4.90 -22.65 -14.54
CA ASN A 76 -3.43 -22.66 -14.55
C ASN A 76 -2.83 -22.48 -15.94
N SER A 77 -3.39 -21.55 -16.74
CA SER A 77 -2.87 -21.19 -18.06
C SER A 77 -2.60 -19.69 -18.16
N ALA A 78 -1.79 -19.31 -19.15
CA ALA A 78 -1.48 -17.92 -19.45
C ALA A 78 -1.50 -17.72 -20.97
N LYS A 79 -2.03 -16.58 -21.41
CA LYS A 79 -2.11 -16.20 -22.81
C LYS A 79 -1.94 -14.69 -22.95
N GLU A 80 -1.29 -14.27 -24.02
CA GLU A 80 -1.11 -12.85 -24.33
C GLU A 80 -2.46 -12.19 -24.62
N ILE A 81 -2.63 -10.95 -24.20
CA ILE A 81 -3.79 -10.11 -24.50
C ILE A 81 -3.56 -9.50 -25.89
N CYS A 82 -4.60 -9.46 -26.72
CA CYS A 82 -4.52 -8.84 -28.04
C CYS A 82 -4.32 -7.33 -27.91
N ALA A 83 -3.69 -6.71 -28.91
CA ALA A 83 -3.71 -5.27 -29.05
C ALA A 83 -5.16 -4.76 -29.20
N ASP A 84 -5.40 -3.50 -28.86
CA ASP A 84 -6.74 -2.91 -28.92
C ASP A 84 -7.41 -3.09 -30.28
N GLY A 85 -8.66 -3.57 -30.28
CA GLY A 85 -9.45 -3.84 -31.47
C GLY A 85 -8.97 -5.03 -32.31
N VAL A 86 -8.01 -5.81 -31.83
CA VAL A 86 -7.49 -7.00 -32.53
C VAL A 86 -8.15 -8.27 -32.02
N SER A 87 -8.63 -9.10 -32.95
CA SER A 87 -9.10 -10.47 -32.69
C SER A 87 -8.22 -11.46 -33.45
N ASP A 88 -7.45 -12.26 -32.71
CA ASP A 88 -6.52 -13.26 -33.26
C ASP A 88 -6.46 -14.47 -32.31
N GLU A 89 -6.46 -15.69 -32.86
CA GLU A 89 -6.42 -16.93 -32.07
C GLU A 89 -5.15 -17.06 -31.20
N ALA A 90 -4.07 -16.35 -31.52
CA ALA A 90 -2.81 -16.37 -30.77
C ALA A 90 -2.86 -15.58 -29.46
N CYS A 91 -3.80 -14.66 -29.29
CA CYS A 91 -3.97 -13.82 -28.11
C CYS A 91 -5.41 -13.88 -27.58
N ILE A 92 -5.71 -13.13 -26.53
CA ILE A 92 -7.05 -13.00 -25.94
C ILE A 92 -7.61 -11.62 -26.25
N ASN A 93 -8.74 -11.55 -26.95
CA ASN A 93 -9.39 -10.27 -27.21
C ASN A 93 -10.20 -9.85 -25.97
N LEU A 94 -9.77 -8.75 -25.33
CA LEU A 94 -10.49 -8.12 -24.23
C LEU A 94 -11.19 -6.83 -24.64
N THR A 95 -11.00 -6.38 -25.88
CA THR A 95 -11.59 -5.14 -26.39
C THR A 95 -13.12 -5.21 -26.32
N ASP A 96 -13.68 -6.36 -26.71
CA ASP A 96 -15.12 -6.56 -26.83
C ASP A 96 -15.85 -6.48 -25.48
N ASP A 97 -15.19 -6.91 -24.40
CA ASP A 97 -15.75 -6.96 -23.05
C ASP A 97 -15.39 -5.71 -22.23
N LEU A 98 -14.19 -5.16 -22.41
CA LEU A 98 -13.67 -4.09 -21.53
C LEU A 98 -13.86 -2.69 -22.10
N THR A 99 -13.90 -2.51 -23.42
CA THR A 99 -13.96 -1.18 -24.03
C THR A 99 -15.36 -0.83 -24.54
N PRO A 100 -15.79 0.44 -24.45
CA PRO A 100 -15.13 1.56 -23.76
C PRO A 100 -15.53 1.68 -22.27
N GLU A 101 -16.30 0.73 -21.74
CA GLU A 101 -17.00 0.88 -20.44
C GLU A 101 -16.06 0.79 -19.23
N TYR A 102 -15.13 -0.15 -19.23
CA TYR A 102 -14.20 -0.42 -18.12
C TYR A 102 -12.82 0.18 -18.35
N ILE A 103 -12.43 0.36 -19.61
CA ILE A 103 -11.20 1.01 -20.03
C ILE A 103 -11.41 1.70 -21.38
N ALA A 104 -10.71 2.82 -21.63
CA ALA A 104 -10.86 3.57 -22.86
C ALA A 104 -10.34 2.80 -24.09
N GLU A 105 -9.22 2.13 -23.94
CA GLU A 105 -8.57 1.25 -24.94
C GLU A 105 -7.67 0.25 -24.21
N VAL A 106 -7.41 -0.92 -24.79
CA VAL A 106 -6.42 -1.87 -24.26
C VAL A 106 -5.01 -1.30 -24.45
N PRO A 107 -4.22 -1.06 -23.37
CA PRO A 107 -2.90 -0.46 -23.49
C PRO A 107 -1.94 -1.29 -24.34
N SER A 108 -1.04 -0.62 -25.05
CA SER A 108 0.03 -1.26 -25.82
C SER A 108 1.37 -1.03 -25.14
N GLY A 109 1.94 -2.10 -24.60
CA GLY A 109 3.16 -2.02 -23.82
C GLY A 109 4.35 -1.50 -24.63
N PRO A 110 5.33 -0.83 -24.00
CA PRO A 110 6.46 -0.24 -24.70
C PRO A 110 7.26 -1.25 -25.52
N ASN A 111 7.57 -0.88 -26.77
CA ASN A 111 8.26 -1.70 -27.77
C ASN A 111 7.49 -2.97 -28.21
N THR A 112 6.16 -2.98 -28.10
CA THR A 112 5.36 -4.08 -28.62
C THR A 112 5.03 -3.88 -30.10
N GLU A 113 5.14 -4.94 -30.89
CA GLU A 113 4.74 -4.99 -32.29
C GLU A 113 3.88 -6.23 -32.56
N GLY A 114 2.99 -6.15 -33.54
CA GLY A 114 2.17 -7.27 -33.99
C GLY A 114 0.75 -7.26 -33.39
N THR A 115 0.21 -8.45 -33.14
CA THR A 115 -1.17 -8.65 -32.69
C THR A 115 -1.34 -8.66 -31.17
N GLY A 116 -0.25 -8.77 -30.41
CA GLY A 116 -0.28 -8.74 -28.94
C GLY A 116 -0.13 -7.32 -28.39
N SER A 117 -0.68 -7.09 -27.20
CA SER A 117 -0.52 -5.84 -26.45
C SER A 117 0.79 -5.77 -25.68
N GLY A 118 1.52 -6.89 -25.54
CA GLY A 118 2.69 -6.99 -24.68
C GLY A 118 2.35 -7.31 -23.22
N TYR A 119 1.07 -7.53 -22.93
CA TYR A 119 0.56 -7.98 -21.63
C TYR A 119 0.02 -9.40 -21.71
N VAL A 120 0.17 -10.16 -20.63
CA VAL A 120 -0.26 -11.55 -20.52
C VAL A 120 -1.28 -11.64 -19.41
N VAL A 121 -2.43 -12.24 -19.71
CA VAL A 121 -3.39 -12.65 -18.71
C VAL A 121 -3.12 -14.10 -18.33
N SER A 122 -3.13 -14.39 -17.04
CA SER A 122 -2.99 -15.73 -16.51
C SER A 122 -4.12 -16.04 -15.55
N LYS A 123 -4.64 -17.26 -15.63
CA LYS A 123 -5.73 -17.75 -14.79
C LYS A 123 -5.21 -18.90 -13.96
N GLN A 124 -5.27 -18.78 -12.64
CA GLN A 124 -5.09 -19.93 -11.74
C GLN A 124 -6.41 -20.13 -11.01
N ASN A 125 -7.05 -21.28 -11.22
CA ASN A 125 -8.41 -21.54 -10.74
C ASN A 125 -9.39 -20.41 -11.11
N THR A 126 -9.84 -19.63 -10.13
CA THR A 126 -10.84 -18.55 -10.24
C THR A 126 -10.23 -17.15 -10.36
N ARG A 127 -8.92 -16.99 -10.18
CA ARG A 127 -8.26 -15.68 -10.17
C ARG A 127 -7.53 -15.41 -11.46
N VAL A 128 -7.46 -14.12 -11.77
CA VAL A 128 -6.78 -13.56 -12.92
C VAL A 128 -5.58 -12.75 -12.46
N ARG A 129 -4.49 -12.81 -13.22
CA ARG A 129 -3.31 -11.96 -13.07
C ARG A 129 -2.91 -11.43 -14.43
N VAL A 130 -2.63 -10.15 -14.52
CA VAL A 130 -2.06 -9.48 -15.68
C VAL A 130 -0.56 -9.27 -15.42
N ALA A 131 0.28 -9.55 -16.41
CA ALA A 131 1.72 -9.34 -16.30
C ALA A 131 2.29 -8.73 -17.58
N ALA A 132 3.30 -7.88 -17.45
CA ALA A 132 4.01 -7.32 -18.60
C ALA A 132 5.01 -8.33 -19.17
N ARG A 133 5.14 -8.36 -20.50
CA ARG A 133 6.23 -9.04 -21.21
C ARG A 133 7.43 -8.09 -21.33
N ASN A 134 8.60 -8.68 -21.55
CA ASN A 134 9.82 -7.97 -21.91
C ASN A 134 10.26 -6.90 -20.89
N VAL A 135 10.08 -7.16 -19.59
CA VAL A 135 10.62 -6.31 -18.51
C VAL A 135 12.13 -6.18 -18.70
N GLU A 136 12.62 -4.94 -18.66
CA GLU A 136 13.97 -4.61 -19.10
C GLU A 136 14.96 -4.63 -17.92
N GLU A 137 14.47 -4.35 -16.71
CA GLU A 137 15.21 -4.55 -15.46
C GLU A 137 15.02 -5.97 -14.91
N ARG A 138 16.10 -6.76 -14.94
CA ARG A 138 16.11 -8.22 -14.71
C ARG A 138 15.78 -8.72 -13.29
N SER A 139 15.39 -7.85 -12.35
CA SER A 139 15.26 -8.22 -10.93
C SER A 139 13.83 -8.48 -10.44
N LYS A 140 12.78 -7.99 -11.12
CA LYS A 140 11.37 -8.22 -10.74
C LYS A 140 10.47 -8.30 -11.97
N GLY A 141 9.52 -9.24 -11.97
CA GLY A 141 8.43 -9.24 -12.96
C GLY A 141 7.39 -8.18 -12.61
N ILE A 142 6.85 -7.47 -13.61
CA ILE A 142 5.78 -6.48 -13.47
C ILE A 142 4.45 -7.20 -13.65
N ALA A 143 3.59 -7.18 -12.63
CA ALA A 143 2.29 -7.84 -12.68
C ALA A 143 1.31 -7.28 -11.65
N ALA A 144 0.01 -7.40 -11.95
CA ALA A 144 -1.12 -7.12 -11.07
C ALA A 144 -2.01 -8.38 -10.99
N GLY A 145 -2.50 -8.68 -9.80
CA GLY A 145 -3.12 -9.98 -9.48
C GLY A 145 -2.10 -11.04 -9.04
N TYR A 146 -2.59 -12.15 -8.47
CA TYR A 146 -1.85 -13.18 -7.70
C TYR A 146 -0.47 -12.77 -7.14
N SER A 147 -0.44 -12.40 -5.85
CA SER A 147 0.79 -12.37 -5.06
C SER A 147 1.26 -13.80 -4.77
N SER A 148 2.07 -14.40 -5.64
CA SER A 148 2.79 -15.65 -5.27
C SER A 148 3.97 -15.38 -4.34
N ASN A 149 4.34 -14.11 -4.15
CA ASN A 149 5.23 -13.65 -3.09
C ASN A 149 4.43 -12.66 -2.24
N SER A 150 3.90 -13.13 -1.13
CA SER A 150 3.29 -12.24 -0.16
C SER A 150 4.38 -11.30 0.38
N LEU A 151 4.05 -10.05 0.73
CA LEU A 151 5.05 -9.03 1.09
C LEU A 151 6.08 -9.52 2.12
N LEU A 152 5.61 -10.23 3.15
CA LEU A 152 6.43 -10.77 4.23
C LEU A 152 7.11 -12.09 3.87
N ASP A 153 6.81 -12.71 2.74
CA ASP A 153 7.63 -13.82 2.23
C ASP A 153 8.96 -13.28 1.68
N ALA A 154 8.95 -12.06 1.11
CA ALA A 154 10.13 -11.35 0.65
C ALA A 154 10.82 -10.53 1.77
N HIS A 155 10.04 -10.04 2.73
CA HIS A 155 10.48 -9.19 3.84
C HIS A 155 9.99 -9.73 5.19
N PRO A 156 10.56 -10.83 5.70
CA PRO A 156 9.98 -11.60 6.80
C PRO A 156 10.04 -10.94 8.18
N PHE A 157 10.77 -9.84 8.34
CA PHE A 157 11.09 -9.25 9.64
C PHE A 157 10.40 -7.91 9.91
N ALA A 158 9.13 -7.76 9.48
CA ALA A 158 8.34 -6.61 9.91
C ALA A 158 8.11 -6.64 11.43
N THR A 159 8.08 -5.49 12.08
CA THR A 159 7.70 -5.38 13.50
C THR A 159 6.19 -5.42 13.67
N LEU A 160 5.48 -4.78 12.75
CA LEU A 160 4.02 -4.75 12.67
C LEU A 160 3.64 -4.97 11.21
N ALA A 161 2.56 -5.70 10.93
CA ALA A 161 2.05 -5.81 9.57
C ALA A 161 0.54 -6.05 9.57
N TYR A 162 -0.23 -5.03 9.26
CA TYR A 162 -1.69 -5.08 9.23
C TYR A 162 -2.19 -4.94 7.81
N SER A 163 -2.96 -5.92 7.33
CA SER A 163 -3.60 -5.85 6.03
C SER A 163 -4.88 -6.68 6.03
N ILE A 164 -5.81 -6.33 5.14
CA ILE A 164 -7.01 -7.13 4.86
C ILE A 164 -6.76 -8.12 3.72
N ARG A 165 -5.50 -8.39 3.40
CA ARG A 165 -5.04 -9.50 2.57
C ARG A 165 -3.88 -10.21 3.25
N LEU A 166 -3.64 -11.45 2.87
CA LEU A 166 -2.50 -12.21 3.36
C LEU A 166 -1.19 -11.60 2.85
N LEU A 167 -0.37 -11.17 3.81
CA LEU A 167 0.98 -10.67 3.57
C LEU A 167 2.03 -11.77 3.72
N ARG A 168 1.66 -12.96 4.20
CA ARG A 168 2.52 -14.15 4.30
C ARG A 168 1.73 -15.42 3.94
N ALA A 169 2.35 -16.33 3.19
CA ALA A 169 1.76 -17.64 2.97
C ALA A 169 1.72 -18.45 4.28
N GLY A 170 0.53 -18.96 4.64
CA GLY A 170 0.37 -19.75 5.87
C GLY A 170 0.46 -18.94 7.16
N HIS A 171 0.18 -17.63 7.12
CA HIS A 171 -0.06 -16.83 8.33
C HIS A 171 -1.13 -17.50 9.21
N VAL A 172 -0.88 -17.57 10.51
CA VAL A 172 -1.85 -18.05 11.50
C VAL A 172 -1.75 -17.10 12.69
N THR A 173 -2.91 -16.65 13.16
CA THR A 173 -3.07 -15.90 14.40
C THR A 173 -3.95 -16.69 15.36
N GLU A 174 -3.64 -16.60 16.65
CA GLU A 174 -4.48 -17.14 17.71
C GLU A 174 -5.43 -16.04 18.17
N THR A 175 -6.73 -16.32 18.13
CA THR A 175 -7.75 -15.38 18.57
C THR A 175 -8.45 -15.92 19.80
N VAL A 176 -8.86 -15.01 20.68
CA VAL A 176 -9.74 -15.33 21.80
C VAL A 176 -11.06 -14.62 21.60
N GLN A 177 -12.15 -15.38 21.53
CA GLN A 177 -13.51 -14.86 21.47
C GLN A 177 -14.43 -15.76 22.29
N SER A 178 -15.31 -15.15 23.10
CA SER A 178 -16.27 -15.87 23.95
C SER A 178 -15.62 -16.94 24.86
N GLY A 179 -14.36 -16.75 25.25
CA GLY A 179 -13.61 -17.67 26.13
C GLY A 179 -12.99 -18.89 25.42
N ASN A 180 -13.08 -18.99 24.10
CA ASN A 180 -12.41 -20.01 23.30
C ASN A 180 -11.21 -19.43 22.57
N THR A 181 -10.09 -20.16 22.57
CA THR A 181 -8.91 -19.86 21.75
C THR A 181 -8.99 -20.68 20.46
N THR A 182 -8.93 -20.00 19.31
CA THR A 182 -8.94 -20.65 18.00
C THR A 182 -7.78 -20.11 17.17
N ALA A 183 -7.09 -20.99 16.45
CA ALA A 183 -6.02 -20.60 15.54
C ALA A 183 -6.55 -20.61 14.10
N GLY A 184 -6.25 -19.56 13.34
CA GLY A 184 -6.63 -19.44 11.94
C GLY A 184 -5.91 -18.30 11.25
N SER A 185 -5.98 -18.24 9.91
CA SER A 185 -5.37 -17.16 9.13
C SER A 185 -6.23 -15.88 9.14
N TYR A 186 -6.80 -15.50 10.29
CA TYR A 186 -7.75 -14.41 10.38
C TYR A 186 -7.11 -13.07 9.99
N LEU A 187 -7.83 -12.26 9.22
CA LEU A 187 -7.39 -10.94 8.79
C LEU A 187 -7.86 -9.85 9.76
N VAL A 188 -9.14 -9.91 10.11
CA VAL A 188 -9.82 -8.92 10.96
C VAL A 188 -10.90 -9.61 11.79
N ARG A 189 -11.25 -8.99 12.93
CA ARG A 189 -12.51 -9.20 13.63
C ARG A 189 -13.47 -8.07 13.32
N ILE A 190 -14.68 -8.43 12.91
CA ILE A 190 -15.74 -7.49 12.55
C ILE A 190 -16.86 -7.57 13.59
N ARG A 191 -17.39 -6.42 13.99
CA ARG A 191 -18.68 -6.25 14.66
C ARG A 191 -19.72 -5.79 13.64
N GLN A 192 -20.82 -6.53 13.55
CA GLN A 192 -21.99 -6.11 12.79
C GLN A 192 -22.83 -5.13 13.62
N ASP A 193 -23.30 -4.06 13.00
CA ASP A 193 -24.24 -3.12 13.60
C ASP A 193 -25.66 -3.66 13.55
N ASN A 194 -25.93 -4.60 14.45
CA ASN A 194 -27.22 -5.21 14.64
C ASN A 194 -27.65 -5.05 16.11
N ALA A 195 -28.84 -5.55 16.45
CA ALA A 195 -29.38 -5.42 17.80
C ALA A 195 -28.51 -6.02 18.93
N ASN A 196 -27.60 -6.95 18.58
CA ASN A 196 -26.75 -7.67 19.53
C ASN A 196 -25.27 -7.28 19.46
N ASN A 197 -24.85 -6.43 18.51
CA ASN A 197 -23.45 -6.15 18.21
C ASN A 197 -22.64 -7.43 17.97
N ASP A 198 -23.16 -8.32 17.13
CA ASP A 198 -22.53 -9.62 16.88
C ASP A 198 -21.13 -9.46 16.28
N THR A 199 -20.20 -10.29 16.73
CA THR A 199 -18.80 -10.24 16.31
C THR A 199 -18.36 -11.55 15.67
N ALA A 200 -17.44 -11.48 14.72
CA ALA A 200 -16.87 -12.63 14.04
C ALA A 200 -15.43 -12.37 13.58
N ASP A 201 -14.59 -13.41 13.65
CA ASP A 201 -13.28 -13.43 13.01
C ASP A 201 -13.45 -13.82 11.54
N VAL A 202 -12.79 -13.09 10.65
CA VAL A 202 -12.95 -13.25 9.20
C VAL A 202 -11.69 -13.81 8.60
N LEU A 203 -11.82 -14.97 7.94
CA LEU A 203 -10.75 -15.56 7.17
C LEU A 203 -10.61 -14.87 5.81
N PRO A 204 -9.42 -14.91 5.19
CA PRO A 204 -9.32 -14.62 3.77
C PRO A 204 -10.21 -15.58 2.98
N ASP A 205 -10.65 -15.12 1.82
CA ASP A 205 -11.20 -16.00 0.79
C ASP A 205 -10.11 -16.91 0.19
N GLU A 206 -10.48 -17.69 -0.84
CA GLU A 206 -9.54 -18.54 -1.57
C GLU A 206 -8.39 -17.77 -2.25
N ASN A 207 -8.51 -16.44 -2.34
CA ASN A 207 -7.55 -15.54 -2.95
C ASN A 207 -6.55 -14.98 -1.93
N GLY A 208 -6.75 -15.25 -0.64
CA GLY A 208 -5.96 -14.63 0.40
C GLY A 208 -6.42 -13.20 0.72
N GLU A 209 -7.60 -12.79 0.30
CA GLU A 209 -8.11 -11.42 0.44
C GLU A 209 -9.38 -11.41 1.29
N LEU A 210 -9.68 -10.27 1.92
CA LEU A 210 -10.99 -10.04 2.51
C LEU A 210 -12.01 -9.79 1.38
N SER A 211 -13.03 -10.63 1.30
CA SER A 211 -14.12 -10.47 0.34
C SER A 211 -15.47 -10.83 0.96
N MET A 212 -16.56 -10.64 0.22
CA MET A 212 -17.90 -10.99 0.69
C MET A 212 -18.10 -12.52 0.80
N ASP A 213 -17.25 -13.29 0.11
CA ASP A 213 -17.19 -14.75 0.18
C ASP A 213 -16.27 -15.27 1.30
N SER A 214 -15.53 -14.39 1.98
CA SER A 214 -14.73 -14.73 3.15
C SER A 214 -15.56 -15.49 4.19
N THR A 215 -14.98 -16.55 4.74
CA THR A 215 -15.66 -17.34 5.77
C THR A 215 -15.56 -16.65 7.12
N VAL A 216 -16.66 -16.59 7.87
CA VAL A 216 -16.68 -16.13 9.27
C VAL A 216 -16.57 -17.30 10.24
N GLN A 217 -15.82 -17.11 11.33
CA GLN A 217 -15.65 -18.06 12.42
C GLN A 217 -15.63 -17.35 13.77
N ASN A 218 -15.61 -18.15 14.85
CA ASN A 218 -15.63 -17.67 16.24
C ASN A 218 -16.80 -16.70 16.51
N THR A 219 -17.92 -16.90 15.83
CA THR A 219 -19.01 -15.93 15.87
C THR A 219 -19.68 -15.87 17.24
N SER A 220 -20.06 -14.67 17.71
CA SER A 220 -20.57 -14.49 19.08
C SER A 220 -21.99 -15.02 19.28
N ASN A 221 -22.87 -14.89 18.27
CA ASN A 221 -24.29 -15.30 18.36
C ASN A 221 -24.82 -15.94 17.06
N SER A 222 -23.96 -16.60 16.30
CA SER A 222 -24.35 -17.31 15.08
C SER A 222 -23.60 -18.64 14.92
N ALA A 223 -23.85 -19.35 13.83
CA ALA A 223 -23.04 -20.52 13.47
C ALA A 223 -21.80 -20.06 12.67
N ASP A 224 -20.67 -20.72 12.90
CA ASP A 224 -19.47 -20.53 12.11
C ASP A 224 -19.61 -21.15 10.70
N GLY A 225 -18.70 -20.76 9.79
CA GLY A 225 -18.62 -21.35 8.45
C GLY A 225 -19.54 -20.69 7.40
N GLN A 226 -20.25 -19.63 7.76
CA GLN A 226 -21.04 -18.83 6.83
C GLN A 226 -20.12 -17.89 6.04
N THR A 227 -20.59 -17.39 4.89
CA THR A 227 -19.90 -16.28 4.19
C THR A 227 -20.14 -14.97 4.91
N LEU A 228 -19.20 -14.04 4.77
CA LEU A 228 -19.30 -12.68 5.32
C LEU A 228 -20.56 -11.98 4.81
N GLN A 229 -20.90 -12.14 3.53
CA GLN A 229 -22.12 -11.62 2.93
C GLN A 229 -23.39 -12.09 3.65
N THR A 230 -23.48 -13.39 3.92
CA THR A 230 -24.64 -13.97 4.59
C THR A 230 -24.74 -13.49 6.02
N TRP A 231 -23.59 -13.43 6.71
CA TRP A 231 -23.51 -13.04 8.11
C TRP A 231 -23.81 -11.55 8.32
N VAL A 232 -23.20 -10.67 7.52
CA VAL A 232 -23.37 -9.22 7.61
C VAL A 232 -24.72 -8.74 7.04
N GLY A 233 -25.27 -9.44 6.05
CA GLY A 233 -26.51 -9.05 5.39
C GLY A 233 -26.46 -7.61 4.87
N GLY A 234 -27.48 -6.81 5.22
CA GLY A 234 -27.55 -5.39 4.85
C GLY A 234 -27.06 -4.41 5.94
N ASN A 235 -26.42 -4.90 6.99
CA ASN A 235 -26.01 -4.05 8.12
C ASN A 235 -24.68 -3.34 7.83
N ASN A 236 -24.39 -2.29 8.60
CA ASN A 236 -23.03 -1.76 8.70
C ASN A 236 -22.15 -2.73 9.49
N ALA A 237 -20.84 -2.67 9.27
CA ALA A 237 -19.89 -3.45 10.06
C ALA A 237 -18.57 -2.70 10.28
N TYR A 238 -18.00 -2.93 11.46
CA TYR A 238 -16.91 -2.17 12.04
C TYR A 238 -15.81 -3.10 12.52
N VAL A 239 -14.54 -2.68 12.43
CA VAL A 239 -13.40 -3.52 12.81
C VAL A 239 -13.12 -3.34 14.30
N THR A 240 -13.11 -4.46 15.03
CA THR A 240 -12.76 -4.47 16.47
C THR A 240 -11.36 -5.02 16.73
N ALA A 241 -10.81 -5.79 15.78
CA ALA A 241 -9.42 -6.21 15.78
C ALA A 241 -8.89 -6.26 14.35
N TRP A 242 -7.69 -5.74 14.14
CA TRP A 242 -6.90 -5.93 12.94
C TRP A 242 -5.69 -6.80 13.29
N TYR A 243 -5.66 -8.02 12.75
CA TYR A 243 -4.69 -9.01 13.18
C TYR A 243 -3.31 -8.75 12.57
N ASP A 244 -2.29 -8.80 13.44
CA ASP A 244 -0.90 -8.64 13.03
C ASP A 244 -0.39 -9.86 12.26
N GLN A 245 0.08 -9.63 11.05
CA GLN A 245 0.64 -10.65 10.17
C GLN A 245 2.16 -10.75 10.22
N SER A 246 2.83 -9.89 11.00
CA SER A 246 4.29 -9.91 11.15
C SER A 246 4.80 -11.22 11.78
N GLY A 247 3.99 -11.77 12.69
CA GLY A 247 4.30 -12.95 13.51
C GLY A 247 4.55 -12.61 14.98
N ASN A 248 4.46 -11.34 15.37
CA ASN A 248 4.66 -10.89 16.75
C ASN A 248 3.36 -10.91 17.57
N GLN A 249 2.20 -11.03 16.91
CA GLN A 249 0.87 -11.02 17.55
C GLN A 249 0.55 -9.69 18.24
N ASP A 250 1.16 -8.61 17.75
CA ASP A 250 0.88 -7.26 18.24
C ASP A 250 -0.38 -6.71 17.55
N ASN A 251 -1.57 -7.19 17.91
CA ASN A 251 -2.79 -6.84 17.18
C ASN A 251 -3.19 -5.37 17.41
N GLY A 252 -3.90 -4.80 16.44
CA GLY A 252 -4.59 -3.52 16.63
C GLY A 252 -6.01 -3.78 17.11
N LEU A 253 -6.42 -3.26 18.26
CA LEU A 253 -7.74 -3.51 18.86
C LEU A 253 -8.51 -2.19 19.03
N SER A 254 -9.84 -2.25 18.89
CA SER A 254 -10.75 -1.18 19.25
C SER A 254 -11.93 -1.74 20.04
N SER A 255 -11.93 -1.45 21.34
CA SER A 255 -12.82 -2.06 22.32
C SER A 255 -14.16 -1.33 22.44
N THR A 256 -14.17 -0.02 22.18
CA THR A 256 -15.35 0.85 22.30
C THR A 256 -16.13 0.88 20.99
N THR A 257 -17.45 0.65 21.04
CA THR A 257 -18.31 0.57 19.85
C THR A 257 -18.29 1.82 18.97
N GLY A 258 -18.17 3.01 19.58
CA GLY A 258 -18.11 4.28 18.87
C GLY A 258 -16.77 4.56 18.20
N GLU A 259 -15.68 3.97 18.72
CA GLU A 259 -14.30 4.26 18.32
C GLU A 259 -13.75 3.24 17.28
N GLN A 260 -14.65 2.50 16.61
CA GLN A 260 -14.28 1.40 15.73
C GLN A 260 -14.37 1.82 14.26
N PRO A 261 -13.27 1.72 13.49
CA PRO A 261 -13.32 2.09 12.07
C PRO A 261 -14.29 1.20 11.30
N GLN A 262 -15.03 1.80 10.37
CA GLN A 262 -16.01 1.12 9.54
C GLN A 262 -15.34 0.41 8.36
N ILE A 263 -15.81 -0.78 7.99
CA ILE A 263 -15.33 -1.52 6.81
C ILE A 263 -16.44 -1.90 5.83
N ILE A 264 -17.68 -2.03 6.32
CA ILE A 264 -18.86 -2.34 5.52
C ILE A 264 -19.94 -1.29 5.80
N GLY A 265 -20.48 -0.68 4.74
CA GLY A 265 -21.62 0.23 4.77
C GLY A 265 -22.81 -0.38 4.03
N GLY A 266 -23.93 -0.57 4.72
CA GLY A 266 -25.16 -1.10 4.12
C GLY A 266 -24.98 -2.46 3.42
N GLY A 267 -24.15 -3.35 3.96
CA GLY A 267 -23.86 -4.67 3.38
C GLY A 267 -22.83 -4.71 2.24
N SER A 268 -22.23 -3.57 1.87
CA SER A 268 -21.17 -3.49 0.86
C SER A 268 -19.87 -2.94 1.47
N PHE A 269 -18.72 -3.38 0.98
CA PHE A 269 -17.45 -2.82 1.46
C PHE A 269 -17.34 -1.34 1.16
N ILE A 270 -16.76 -0.60 2.10
CA ILE A 270 -16.21 0.72 1.81
C ILE A 270 -14.95 0.50 0.98
N THR A 271 -14.92 1.10 -0.22
CA THR A 271 -13.81 0.92 -1.14
C THR A 271 -13.16 2.23 -1.54
N ARG A 272 -11.89 2.16 -1.90
CA ARG A 272 -11.16 3.18 -2.67
C ARG A 272 -10.49 2.48 -3.83
N SER A 273 -10.74 2.95 -5.04
CA SER A 273 -10.29 2.28 -6.27
C SER A 273 -10.70 0.78 -6.30
N SER A 274 -11.95 0.49 -5.90
CA SER A 274 -12.53 -0.87 -5.81
C SER A 274 -11.85 -1.83 -4.83
N ILE A 275 -10.89 -1.37 -4.03
CA ILE A 275 -10.23 -2.15 -2.97
C ILE A 275 -10.90 -1.82 -1.64
N PRO A 276 -11.34 -2.82 -0.85
CA PRO A 276 -11.85 -2.56 0.50
C PRO A 276 -10.82 -1.82 1.36
N GLN A 277 -11.29 -0.94 2.25
CA GLN A 277 -10.44 -0.19 3.16
C GLN A 277 -11.13 -0.03 4.51
N LEU A 278 -10.36 0.15 5.58
CA LEU A 278 -10.90 0.60 6.86
C LEU A 278 -11.09 2.12 6.77
N GLN A 279 -12.31 2.59 7.00
CA GLN A 279 -12.69 3.99 7.03
C GLN A 279 -12.70 4.47 8.48
N PHE A 280 -12.01 5.58 8.72
CA PHE A 280 -11.99 6.32 9.97
C PHE A 280 -12.80 7.61 9.75
N ASP A 281 -13.60 7.96 10.75
CA ASP A 281 -14.61 9.01 10.64
C ASP A 281 -14.14 10.43 11.06
N GLY A 282 -12.89 10.58 11.50
CA GLY A 282 -12.35 11.86 11.96
C GLY A 282 -12.87 12.31 13.34
N THR A 283 -13.61 11.47 14.07
CA THR A 283 -14.20 11.84 15.38
C THR A 283 -13.61 11.05 16.54
N ASP A 284 -13.59 9.72 16.44
CA ASP A 284 -13.14 8.88 17.55
C ASP A 284 -12.61 7.50 17.12
N ASP A 285 -12.60 7.19 15.83
CA ASP A 285 -12.08 5.91 15.32
C ASP A 285 -10.56 5.75 15.53
N TYR A 286 -10.14 4.63 16.14
CA TYR A 286 -8.74 4.21 16.17
C TYR A 286 -8.58 2.72 16.42
N LEU A 287 -7.35 2.23 16.30
CA LEU A 287 -6.91 0.92 16.79
C LEU A 287 -5.72 1.12 17.74
N ALA A 288 -5.87 0.71 19.00
CA ALA A 288 -4.76 0.64 19.95
C ALA A 288 -3.90 -0.59 19.65
N LEU A 289 -2.58 -0.41 19.59
CA LEU A 289 -1.66 -1.49 19.26
C LEU A 289 -1.16 -2.16 20.55
N GLU A 290 -1.17 -3.49 20.57
CA GLU A 290 -0.55 -4.26 21.67
C GLU A 290 0.98 -4.04 21.74
N LYS A 291 1.57 -3.56 20.63
CA LYS A 291 2.97 -3.15 20.55
C LYS A 291 3.25 -1.92 21.42
N PHE A 292 4.31 -2.02 22.21
CA PHE A 292 4.97 -0.89 22.86
C PHE A 292 6.48 -0.86 22.61
N TYR A 293 7.07 0.31 22.82
CA TYR A 293 8.52 0.51 23.01
C TYR A 293 8.76 0.99 24.43
N ASP A 294 9.93 0.71 25.01
CA ASP A 294 10.23 1.06 26.41
C ASP A 294 11.57 1.77 26.64
N SER A 295 12.38 1.95 25.61
CA SER A 295 13.62 2.73 25.67
C SER A 295 13.99 3.35 24.32
N ALA A 296 15.23 3.84 24.15
CA ALA A 296 15.73 4.34 22.88
C ALA A 296 15.95 3.18 21.87
N ASP A 297 14.84 2.61 21.40
CA ASP A 297 14.79 1.30 20.76
C ASP A 297 14.83 1.36 19.22
N ILE A 298 14.58 2.54 18.63
CA ILE A 298 14.40 2.67 17.19
C ILE A 298 15.54 3.45 16.57
N CYS A 299 16.59 2.74 16.14
CA CYS A 299 17.73 3.33 15.44
C CYS A 299 17.53 3.34 13.92
N SER A 300 16.64 2.49 13.42
CA SER A 300 16.23 2.45 12.02
C SER A 300 14.81 1.91 11.90
N MET A 301 14.00 2.52 11.07
CA MET A 301 12.66 2.02 10.75
C MET A 301 12.22 2.42 9.36
N THR A 302 11.27 1.67 8.83
CA THR A 302 10.44 2.06 7.71
C THR A 302 9.00 1.85 8.13
N VAL A 303 8.15 2.83 7.86
CA VAL A 303 6.71 2.72 7.96
C VAL A 303 6.11 2.98 6.59
N SER A 304 5.15 2.16 6.18
CA SER A 304 4.42 2.34 4.93
C SER A 304 2.94 2.02 5.11
N ALA A 305 2.10 2.68 4.32
CA ALA A 305 0.67 2.43 4.28
C ALA A 305 0.09 2.78 2.91
N TRP A 306 -1.03 2.16 2.56
CA TRP A 306 -1.98 2.73 1.63
C TRP A 306 -2.98 3.58 2.41
N ALA A 307 -3.14 4.84 2.03
CA ALA A 307 -3.99 5.78 2.72
C ALA A 307 -4.77 6.64 1.73
N SER A 308 -5.96 7.12 2.10
CA SER A 308 -6.68 8.20 1.40
C SER A 308 -7.23 9.18 2.40
N MET A 309 -7.08 10.47 2.14
CA MET A 309 -7.51 11.56 3.04
C MET A 309 -8.34 12.58 2.24
N PRO A 310 -9.45 13.09 2.76
CA PRO A 310 -10.26 14.10 2.08
C PRO A 310 -9.55 15.46 2.00
N ASP A 311 -9.93 16.30 1.04
CA ASP A 311 -9.47 17.69 0.88
C ASP A 311 -9.99 18.50 2.09
N ALA A 312 -9.09 18.77 3.05
CA ALA A 312 -9.33 19.23 4.44
C ALA A 312 -9.51 18.15 5.55
N GLY A 313 -8.94 16.95 5.38
CA GLY A 313 -8.82 15.93 6.41
C GLY A 313 -7.95 16.38 7.60
N GLY A 314 -8.32 15.94 8.81
CA GLY A 314 -7.71 16.40 10.06
C GLY A 314 -6.23 16.00 10.22
N GLU A 315 -5.48 16.83 10.95
CA GLU A 315 -4.03 16.76 11.27
C GLU A 315 -3.48 15.45 11.92
N ILE A 316 -3.69 14.21 11.42
CA ILE A 316 -3.45 13.00 12.25
C ILE A 316 -2.83 11.75 11.62
N GLY A 317 -2.18 11.02 12.53
CA GLY A 317 -1.38 9.83 12.39
C GLY A 317 -2.02 8.56 11.84
N ILE A 318 -1.48 8.11 10.72
CA ILE A 318 -1.62 6.77 10.16
C ILE A 318 -1.04 5.73 11.12
N LEU A 319 0.14 6.00 11.71
CA LEU A 319 0.77 5.18 12.74
C LEU A 319 1.55 6.07 13.70
N THR A 320 1.28 5.92 15.00
CA THR A 320 1.86 6.81 16.01
C THR A 320 2.35 6.05 17.24
N PHE A 321 3.47 6.51 17.79
CA PHE A 321 4.02 6.12 19.09
C PHE A 321 4.54 7.41 19.73
N ASP A 322 3.66 8.16 20.41
CA ASP A 322 3.97 9.43 21.08
C ASP A 322 4.92 10.37 20.33
N TRP A 323 4.35 11.42 19.75
CA TRP A 323 5.08 12.43 18.99
C TRP A 323 6.25 13.09 19.77
N SER A 324 6.16 13.12 21.10
CA SER A 324 7.13 13.74 22.00
C SER A 324 8.18 12.76 22.54
N GLU A 325 8.05 11.47 22.21
CA GLU A 325 8.96 10.43 22.67
C GLU A 325 9.53 9.52 21.60
N TYR A 326 8.75 9.11 20.59
CA TYR A 326 9.26 8.32 19.46
C TYR A 326 8.93 8.96 18.13
N PHE A 327 7.75 8.70 17.58
CA PHE A 327 7.44 9.15 16.24
C PHE A 327 5.94 9.27 15.99
N ARG A 328 5.64 10.08 14.99
CA ARG A 328 4.29 10.22 14.45
C ARG A 328 4.39 10.25 12.93
N TYR A 329 3.69 9.33 12.29
CA TYR A 329 3.56 9.27 10.85
C TYR A 329 2.13 9.64 10.47
N GLU A 330 1.94 10.80 9.88
CA GLU A 330 0.65 11.52 9.85
C GLU A 330 0.41 12.25 8.53
N GLU A 331 -0.78 12.80 8.40
CA GLU A 331 -1.10 13.91 7.51
C GLU A 331 -1.28 15.18 8.33
N GLY A 332 -1.00 16.35 7.75
CA GLY A 332 -1.18 17.64 8.41
C GLY A 332 0.03 18.07 9.23
N TYR A 333 1.03 18.61 8.52
CA TYR A 333 2.23 19.18 9.11
C TYR A 333 1.98 20.60 9.59
N HIS A 334 1.69 20.83 10.88
CA HIS A 334 1.54 22.19 11.43
C HIS A 334 0.66 23.08 10.51
N VAL A 335 1.17 24.18 9.94
CA VAL A 335 0.40 25.11 9.06
C VAL A 335 0.18 24.59 7.62
N GLN A 336 0.48 23.34 7.32
CA GLN A 336 0.36 22.71 6.00
C GLN A 336 -0.41 21.38 6.16
N GLU A 337 -1.73 21.52 6.22
CA GLU A 337 -2.71 20.46 6.47
C GLU A 337 -2.72 19.39 5.36
N ASP A 338 -2.20 19.70 4.17
CA ASP A 338 -2.29 18.89 2.94
C ASP A 338 -1.19 17.84 2.76
N LYS A 339 -0.25 17.70 3.70
CA LYS A 339 1.03 16.97 3.47
C LYS A 339 1.25 15.78 4.37
N LEU A 340 2.03 14.81 3.88
CA LEU A 340 2.55 13.70 4.68
C LEU A 340 3.56 14.22 5.71
N GLY A 341 3.25 14.08 6.99
CA GLY A 341 4.10 14.36 8.13
C GLY A 341 4.87 13.13 8.63
N PHE A 342 6.13 13.35 8.99
CA PHE A 342 6.96 12.38 9.70
C PHE A 342 7.74 13.06 10.82
N ASN A 343 7.16 13.00 12.02
CA ASN A 343 7.75 13.51 13.25
C ASN A 343 8.54 12.42 13.94
N THR A 344 9.74 12.75 14.42
CA THR A 344 10.60 11.82 15.15
C THR A 344 11.24 12.52 16.35
N ASN A 345 11.45 11.80 17.44
CA ASN A 345 11.98 12.31 18.69
C ASN A 345 12.96 11.31 19.31
N GLY A 346 14.16 11.79 19.61
CA GLY A 346 15.14 11.09 20.46
C GLY A 346 15.40 11.91 21.71
N ASP A 347 15.80 13.17 21.56
CA ASP A 347 15.86 14.18 22.64
C ASP A 347 14.92 15.36 22.38
N THR A 348 14.81 15.77 21.12
CA THR A 348 13.97 16.87 20.65
C THR A 348 13.09 16.40 19.50
N THR A 349 11.86 16.91 19.43
CA THR A 349 10.96 16.61 18.30
C THR A 349 11.47 17.28 17.03
N HIS A 350 11.65 16.49 15.99
CA HIS A 350 11.99 16.94 14.66
C HIS A 350 10.89 16.56 13.69
N ALA A 351 10.19 17.58 13.18
CA ALA A 351 9.09 17.42 12.24
C ALA A 351 9.59 17.56 10.80
N MET A 352 9.05 16.73 9.89
CA MET A 352 9.35 16.78 8.46
C MET A 352 8.05 16.54 7.67
N GLY A 353 7.85 17.28 6.58
CA GLY A 353 6.70 17.10 5.69
C GLY A 353 7.12 16.71 4.27
N SER A 354 6.21 16.13 3.51
CA SER A 354 6.32 15.99 2.05
C SER A 354 6.25 17.35 1.35
N SER A 355 6.59 17.36 0.06
CA SER A 355 6.37 18.48 -0.85
C SER A 355 5.01 18.39 -1.54
N THR A 356 4.58 17.17 -1.87
CA THR A 356 3.33 16.82 -2.54
C THR A 356 2.18 16.82 -1.54
N ALA A 357 1.08 17.47 -1.94
CA ALA A 357 -0.21 17.39 -1.26
C ALA A 357 -0.84 16.01 -1.48
N ILE A 358 -1.43 15.42 -0.44
CA ILE A 358 -1.95 14.05 -0.43
C ILE A 358 -3.43 13.96 -0.01
N ASP A 359 -4.09 15.11 0.12
CA ASP A 359 -5.45 15.33 0.60
C ASP A 359 -6.48 15.39 -0.55
N ASP A 360 -6.35 14.54 -1.56
CA ASP A 360 -7.22 14.57 -2.75
C ASP A 360 -8.30 13.47 -2.76
N ASN A 361 -8.51 12.80 -1.62
CA ASN A 361 -9.38 11.64 -1.43
C ASN A 361 -9.04 10.44 -2.32
N THR A 362 -7.84 10.43 -2.91
CA THR A 362 -7.36 9.30 -3.70
C THR A 362 -6.49 8.37 -2.85
N ARG A 363 -6.43 7.11 -3.25
CA ARG A 363 -5.61 6.10 -2.59
C ARG A 363 -4.15 6.29 -2.97
N GLN A 364 -3.33 6.66 -2.00
CA GLN A 364 -1.90 6.95 -2.14
C GLN A 364 -1.08 5.91 -1.38
N HIS A 365 0.06 5.50 -1.94
CA HIS A 365 1.03 4.71 -1.19
C HIS A 365 2.06 5.65 -0.57
N VAL A 366 2.09 5.71 0.76
CA VAL A 366 2.94 6.62 1.51
C VAL A 366 3.95 5.82 2.31
N ALA A 367 5.21 6.26 2.36
CA ALA A 367 6.21 5.67 3.23
C ALA A 367 7.15 6.70 3.87
N ALA A 368 7.63 6.41 5.07
CA ALA A 368 8.70 7.13 5.72
C ALA A 368 9.82 6.18 6.17
N VAL A 369 11.06 6.67 6.11
CA VAL A 369 12.26 5.94 6.52
C VAL A 369 13.04 6.80 7.50
N PHE A 370 13.49 6.18 8.59
CA PHE A 370 14.47 6.73 9.51
C PHE A 370 15.66 5.77 9.63
N GLU A 371 16.88 6.30 9.60
CA GLU A 371 18.11 5.55 9.87
C GLU A 371 19.13 6.50 10.50
N GLU A 372 19.45 6.31 11.78
CA GLU A 372 20.28 7.24 12.57
C GLU A 372 21.68 7.48 11.98
N SER A 373 22.18 6.52 11.19
CA SER A 373 23.55 6.55 10.65
C SER A 373 23.59 7.06 9.20
N ALA A 374 22.43 7.28 8.59
CA ALA A 374 22.32 7.76 7.22
C ALA A 374 22.41 9.29 7.14
N ASN A 375 22.70 9.78 5.94
CA ASN A 375 22.59 11.20 5.59
C ASN A 375 21.97 11.33 4.19
N PRO A 376 20.74 11.84 4.05
CA PRO A 376 19.82 12.25 5.11
C PRO A 376 19.31 11.07 5.95
N ASP A 377 19.09 11.31 7.26
CA ASP A 377 18.63 10.33 8.24
C ASP A 377 17.11 10.06 8.17
N LYS A 378 16.34 10.99 7.60
CA LYS A 378 14.90 10.89 7.41
C LYS A 378 14.54 11.09 5.95
N LYS A 379 13.62 10.27 5.45
CA LYS A 379 13.08 10.36 4.07
C LYS A 379 11.58 10.05 4.08
N VAL A 380 10.81 10.73 3.24
CA VAL A 380 9.43 10.40 2.94
C VAL A 380 9.25 10.15 1.45
N TYR A 381 8.28 9.29 1.13
CA TYR A 381 7.96 8.88 -0.22
C TYR A 381 6.46 8.89 -0.43
N VAL A 382 6.02 9.38 -1.58
CA VAL A 382 4.63 9.35 -2.05
C VAL A 382 4.61 8.60 -3.38
N ASN A 383 3.80 7.56 -3.48
CA ASN A 383 3.72 6.62 -4.61
C ASN A 383 5.09 6.07 -5.06
N GLY A 384 5.94 5.77 -4.08
CA GLY A 384 7.29 5.25 -4.32
C GLY A 384 8.30 6.29 -4.83
N GLN A 385 7.90 7.54 -5.03
CA GLN A 385 8.80 8.65 -5.37
C GLN A 385 9.26 9.36 -4.10
N SER A 386 10.55 9.72 -4.03
CA SER A 386 11.08 10.48 -2.90
C SER A 386 10.50 11.90 -2.90
N ASP A 387 9.94 12.32 -1.77
CA ASP A 387 9.13 13.55 -1.68
C ASP A 387 9.57 14.51 -0.54
N GLY A 388 10.52 14.07 0.27
CA GLY A 388 11.12 14.88 1.33
C GLY A 388 12.25 14.16 2.03
N SER A 389 13.20 14.92 2.57
CA SER A 389 14.30 14.38 3.37
C SER A 389 14.90 15.43 4.30
N ALA A 390 15.40 15.00 5.44
CA ALA A 390 16.09 15.85 6.43
C ALA A 390 17.23 15.08 7.09
N ASP A 391 18.15 15.80 7.72
CA ASP A 391 19.27 15.27 8.51
C ASP A 391 19.21 15.96 9.88
N GLN A 392 18.53 15.34 10.86
CA GLN A 392 18.09 16.04 12.08
C GLN A 392 18.38 15.32 13.40
N HIS A 393 18.72 14.05 13.37
CA HIS A 393 19.03 13.24 14.55
C HIS A 393 20.48 12.74 14.54
N SER A 394 20.96 12.44 15.74
CA SER A 394 22.22 11.76 15.97
C SER A 394 22.01 10.72 17.08
N GLY A 395 21.22 9.69 16.81
CA GLY A 395 20.86 8.66 17.78
C GLY A 395 19.49 8.01 17.50
N CYS A 396 19.22 6.92 18.20
CA CYS A 396 17.93 6.21 18.16
C CYS A 396 16.79 7.06 18.77
N LEU A 397 15.56 6.80 18.32
CA LEU A 397 14.34 7.41 18.83
C LEU A 397 13.86 6.69 20.09
N GLY A 398 13.15 7.39 20.97
CA GLY A 398 12.53 6.80 22.16
C GLY A 398 13.11 7.28 23.49
N LYS A 399 12.22 7.42 24.50
CA LYS A 399 12.60 7.79 25.87
C LYS A 399 11.94 6.95 26.95
N ASN A 400 10.62 6.80 26.93
CA ASN A 400 9.87 6.05 27.94
C ASN A 400 8.96 5.00 27.29
N THR A 401 8.23 4.27 28.13
CA THR A 401 7.27 3.28 27.66
C THR A 401 6.07 3.94 26.98
N ARG A 402 5.85 3.60 25.70
CA ARG A 402 4.74 4.10 24.89
C ARG A 402 4.14 3.01 24.01
N TYR A 403 2.81 2.94 24.02
CA TYR A 403 2.01 2.07 23.15
C TYR A 403 1.65 2.80 21.86
N GLY A 404 1.45 2.04 20.78
CA GLY A 404 1.14 2.61 19.48
C GLY A 404 -0.37 2.74 19.23
N SER A 405 -0.72 3.53 18.21
CA SER A 405 -2.08 3.59 17.68
C SER A 405 -2.10 3.86 16.17
N ILE A 406 -3.18 3.43 15.51
CA ILE A 406 -3.55 3.77 14.13
C ILE A 406 -4.83 4.62 14.19
N GLY A 407 -4.88 5.76 13.50
CA GLY A 407 -6.07 6.61 13.39
C GLY A 407 -6.19 7.73 14.45
N ILE A 408 -5.35 7.69 15.48
CA ILE A 408 -5.28 8.69 16.55
C ILE A 408 -3.82 8.92 16.93
N SER A 409 -3.48 10.12 17.44
CA SER A 409 -2.20 10.31 18.12
C SER A 409 -2.17 9.56 19.45
N SER A 410 -1.17 8.69 19.63
CA SER A 410 -0.88 8.05 20.90
C SER A 410 -0.05 8.95 21.80
N GLU A 411 -0.35 8.93 23.10
CA GLU A 411 0.53 9.29 24.22
C GLU A 411 0.40 8.23 25.34
N MET A 412 0.08 7.01 24.95
CA MET A 412 -0.41 5.97 25.84
C MET A 412 0.73 5.30 26.61
N GLU A 413 0.71 5.37 27.94
CA GLU A 413 1.69 4.69 28.81
C GLU A 413 1.34 3.22 29.06
N THR A 414 0.07 2.86 28.82
CA THR A 414 -0.48 1.52 28.94
C THR A 414 -1.27 1.18 27.68
N PHE A 415 -1.42 -0.11 27.39
CA PHE A 415 -2.30 -0.56 26.31
C PHE A 415 -3.70 0.03 26.47
N ASP A 416 -4.24 0.60 25.38
CA ASP A 416 -5.56 1.25 25.31
C ASP A 416 -5.76 2.31 26.44
N GLY A 417 -4.67 3.01 26.78
CA GLY A 417 -4.65 4.05 27.81
C GLY A 417 -5.26 5.37 27.34
N ALA A 418 -5.57 6.25 28.29
CA ALA A 418 -6.07 7.58 27.97
C ALA A 418 -5.02 8.41 27.19
N THR A 419 -5.47 9.11 26.15
CA THR A 419 -4.68 10.10 25.41
C THR A 419 -5.02 11.50 25.95
N PRO A 420 -4.09 12.20 26.66
CA PRO A 420 -4.40 13.45 27.34
C PRO A 420 -4.76 14.64 26.43
N HIS A 421 -4.43 14.53 25.13
CA HIS A 421 -4.68 15.55 24.11
C HIS A 421 -5.69 15.04 23.08
N ASP A 422 -6.91 15.59 23.12
CA ASP A 422 -8.14 15.01 22.55
C ASP A 422 -8.59 15.67 21.23
N HIS A 423 -7.67 16.09 20.35
CA HIS A 423 -8.04 16.91 19.19
C HIS A 423 -7.66 16.30 17.85
N ASP A 424 -6.88 15.23 17.90
CA ASP A 424 -6.25 14.65 16.76
C ASP A 424 -6.97 13.30 16.43
N ARG A 425 -7.78 13.25 15.37
CA ARG A 425 -8.38 12.06 14.72
C ARG A 425 -8.20 12.01 13.20
N TYR A 426 -7.88 10.83 12.68
CA TYR A 426 -7.73 10.59 11.25
C TYR A 426 -9.10 10.49 10.57
N GLU A 427 -9.30 11.25 9.50
CA GLU A 427 -10.47 11.12 8.61
C GLU A 427 -10.00 10.58 7.27
N GLY A 428 -10.51 9.42 6.85
CA GLY A 428 -10.05 8.82 5.61
C GLY A 428 -10.03 7.30 5.67
N THR A 429 -9.21 6.69 4.83
CA THR A 429 -9.08 5.23 4.81
C THR A 429 -7.64 4.77 4.93
N ILE A 430 -7.40 3.68 5.65
CA ILE A 430 -6.07 3.06 5.81
C ILE A 430 -6.13 1.57 5.42
N GLU A 431 -5.09 1.10 4.73
CA GLU A 431 -4.86 -0.30 4.42
C GLU A 431 -3.34 -0.61 4.35
N GLN A 432 -2.97 -1.86 4.58
CA GLN A 432 -1.58 -2.37 4.53
C GLN A 432 -0.56 -1.50 5.28
N VAL A 433 -0.71 -1.37 6.60
CA VAL A 433 0.27 -0.71 7.45
C VAL A 433 1.40 -1.69 7.80
N VAL A 434 2.65 -1.36 7.42
CA VAL A 434 3.85 -2.21 7.63
C VAL A 434 5.03 -1.40 8.10
#